data_AF-A0A6J6KQX5-F1
#
_entry.id   AF-A0A6J6KQX5-F1
#
_cell.length_a   1.000
_cell.length_b   1.000
_cell.length_c   1.000
_cell.angle_alpha   90.00
_cell.angle_beta   90.00
_cell.angle_gamma   90.00
#
_symmetry.space_group_name_H-M   'P 1'
#
loop_
_entity.id
_entity.type
_entity.pdbx_description
1 polymer ?
#
loop_
_entity_poly.entity_id
_entity_poly.type
_entity_poly.pdbx_seq_one_letter_code
_entity_poly.pdbx_strand_id
1 'polypeptide(L)'
;MVVIEATTRLIPGVLGNPDSLKEESHSITGANDEVLVEYPNYTKPASWRGLEVPEVLLSGNHGEIAKWRKAQAERRTQQLNKE
;
A
#
# COMPACT_ATOMS: atom_id res chain seq x y z
N MET A 1 24.33 2.98 2.63
CA MET A 1 23.71 4.29 2.89
C MET A 1 22.21 4.11 3.09
N VAL A 2 21.72 3.93 4.32
CA VAL A 2 20.27 3.75 4.60
C VAL A 2 19.64 5.06 5.07
N VAL A 3 20.22 5.68 6.09
CA VAL A 3 19.67 6.92 6.68
C VAL A 3 19.61 8.07 5.67
N ILE A 4 20.65 8.25 4.85
CA ILE A 4 20.69 9.31 3.85
C ILE A 4 19.57 9.13 2.81
N GLU A 5 19.32 7.90 2.37
CA GLU A 5 18.27 7.61 1.39
C GLU A 5 16.88 7.89 2.00
N ALA A 6 16.60 7.36 3.19
CA ALA A 6 15.32 7.56 3.87
C ALA A 6 15.00 9.04 4.15
N THR A 7 15.99 9.85 4.57
CA THR A 7 15.76 11.27 4.88
C THR A 7 15.67 12.14 3.64
N THR A 8 16.43 11.84 2.58
CA THR A 8 16.39 12.63 1.33
C THR A 8 15.06 12.53 0.61
N ARG A 9 14.36 11.39 0.71
CA ARG A 9 12.98 11.22 0.18
C ARG A 9 11.97 12.22 0.75
N LEU A 10 12.22 12.75 1.95
CA LEU A 10 11.35 13.73 2.61
C LEU A 10 11.58 15.17 2.13
N ILE A 11 12.62 15.43 1.32
CA ILE A 11 12.92 16.76 0.78
C ILE A 11 11.99 17.05 -0.41
N PRO A 12 11.26 18.17 -0.42
CA PRO A 12 10.38 18.53 -1.54
C PRO A 12 11.13 18.56 -2.88
N GLY A 13 10.54 17.93 -3.91
CA GLY A 13 11.10 17.85 -5.25
C GLY A 13 12.03 16.66 -5.51
N VAL A 14 12.39 15.89 -4.47
CA VAL A 14 13.14 14.62 -4.65
C VAL A 14 12.21 13.51 -5.16
N LEU A 15 11.01 13.39 -4.58
CA LEU A 15 9.99 12.47 -5.06
C LEU A 15 9.10 13.14 -6.10
N GLY A 16 8.79 12.42 -7.18
CA GLY A 16 7.95 12.94 -8.27
C GLY A 16 6.51 13.22 -7.80
N ASN A 17 5.87 12.25 -7.16
CA ASN A 17 4.54 12.43 -6.54
C ASN A 17 4.66 12.41 -5.01
N PRO A 18 4.46 13.55 -4.33
CA PRO A 18 4.49 13.62 -2.87
C PRO A 18 3.42 12.75 -2.18
N ASP A 19 2.29 12.50 -2.85
CA ASP A 19 1.21 11.69 -2.27
C ASP A 19 1.60 10.20 -2.14
N SER A 20 2.64 9.75 -2.84
CA SER A 20 3.16 8.39 -2.69
C SER A 20 3.60 8.10 -1.25
N LEU A 21 4.15 9.08 -0.53
CA LEU A 21 4.56 8.89 0.87
C LEU A 21 3.37 8.58 1.81
N LYS A 22 2.15 9.00 1.46
CA LYS A 22 0.97 8.79 2.31
C LYS A 22 0.45 7.36 2.25
N GLU A 23 0.78 6.64 1.19
CA GLU A 23 0.29 5.29 0.90
C GLU A 23 1.36 4.21 1.12
N GLU A 24 2.51 4.57 1.69
CA GLU A 24 3.62 3.63 1.97
C GLU A 24 3.44 2.90 3.30
N SER A 25 4.11 1.75 3.42
CA SER A 25 4.26 1.06 4.70
C SER A 25 4.81 2.02 5.76
N HIS A 26 4.31 1.91 6.98
CA HIS A 26 4.63 2.79 8.11
C HIS A 26 4.09 4.24 8.04
N SER A 27 3.40 4.60 6.96
CA SER A 27 2.72 5.90 6.83
C SER A 27 1.19 5.77 6.89
N ILE A 28 0.66 4.57 6.67
CA ILE A 28 -0.77 4.26 6.77
C ILE A 28 -1.14 3.93 8.22
N THR A 29 -2.24 4.50 8.72
CA THR A 29 -2.79 4.20 10.05
C THR A 29 -4.14 3.47 9.98
N GLY A 30 -4.29 2.47 10.85
CA GLY A 30 -5.50 1.67 11.02
C GLY A 30 -6.54 2.32 11.92
N ALA A 31 -7.58 1.58 12.29
CA ALA A 31 -8.70 2.12 13.06
C ALA A 31 -8.34 2.47 14.51
N ASN A 32 -7.31 1.83 15.07
CA ASN A 32 -6.87 2.07 16.45
C ASN A 32 -5.51 2.80 16.50
N ASP A 33 -5.24 3.70 15.55
CA ASP A 33 -3.95 4.37 15.36
C ASP A 33 -2.76 3.42 15.18
N GLU A 34 -3.03 2.16 14.83
CA GLU A 34 -1.96 1.20 14.55
C GLU A 34 -1.26 1.53 13.22
N VAL A 35 0.07 1.40 13.21
CA VAL A 35 0.86 1.57 12.00
C VAL A 35 0.72 0.33 11.13
N LEU A 36 0.27 0.50 9.89
CA LEU A 36 0.04 -0.59 8.94
C LEU A 36 1.17 -0.72 7.92
N VAL A 37 1.32 -1.93 7.39
CA VAL A 37 2.08 -2.17 6.15
C VAL A 37 1.20 -2.00 4.92
N GLU A 38 1.81 -1.66 3.79
CA GLU A 38 1.11 -1.41 2.54
C GLU A 38 0.34 -2.64 2.02
N TYR A 39 -0.81 -2.38 1.40
CA TYR A 39 -1.64 -3.37 0.72
C TYR A 39 -0.94 -3.99 -0.50
N PRO A 40 -1.39 -5.16 -1.00
CA PRO A 40 -0.83 -5.77 -2.20
C PRO A 40 -1.12 -4.94 -3.44
N ASN A 41 -0.11 -4.81 -4.30
CA ASN A 41 -0.18 -4.07 -5.56
C ASN A 41 -0.26 -5.03 -6.74
N TYR A 42 -1.07 -4.66 -7.73
CA TYR A 42 -1.30 -5.43 -8.95
C TYR A 42 -1.04 -4.55 -10.17
N THR A 43 -0.53 -5.14 -11.24
CA THR A 43 -0.34 -4.50 -12.53
C THR A 43 -0.64 -5.50 -13.64
N LYS A 44 -0.59 -5.06 -14.89
CA LYS A 44 -0.85 -5.93 -16.05
C LYS A 44 0.14 -7.09 -16.09
N PRO A 45 -0.27 -8.28 -16.58
CA PRO A 45 -1.60 -8.63 -17.11
C PRO A 45 -2.65 -8.94 -16.01
N ALA A 46 -3.93 -9.00 -16.39
CA ALA A 46 -5.03 -9.27 -15.44
C ALA A 46 -5.00 -10.69 -14.83
N SER A 47 -4.41 -11.65 -15.54
CA SER A 47 -4.14 -13.00 -15.07
C SER A 47 -2.67 -13.33 -15.30
N TRP A 48 -1.99 -13.83 -14.27
CA TRP A 48 -0.60 -14.25 -14.36
C TRP A 48 -0.37 -15.55 -13.60
N ARG A 49 0.00 -16.62 -14.32
CA ARG A 49 0.26 -17.97 -13.75
C ARG A 49 -0.90 -18.51 -12.88
N GLY A 50 -2.14 -18.23 -13.27
CA GLY A 50 -3.34 -18.63 -12.52
C GLY A 50 -3.68 -17.74 -11.33
N LEU A 51 -2.96 -16.62 -11.14
CA LEU A 51 -3.31 -15.58 -10.18
C LEU A 51 -4.07 -14.47 -10.89
N GLU A 52 -5.30 -14.24 -10.47
CA GLU A 52 -6.18 -13.18 -11.00
C GLU A 52 -6.02 -11.89 -10.21
N VAL A 53 -6.11 -10.75 -10.89
CA VAL A 53 -6.31 -9.45 -10.23
C VAL A 53 -7.70 -9.45 -9.58
N PRO A 54 -7.84 -9.07 -8.29
CA PRO A 54 -9.13 -8.96 -7.63
C PRO A 54 -10.11 -8.09 -8.43
N GLU A 55 -11.34 -8.58 -8.66
CA GLU A 55 -12.34 -7.89 -9.49
C GLU A 55 -12.63 -6.46 -9.03
N VAL A 56 -12.59 -6.20 -7.72
CA VAL A 56 -12.76 -4.85 -7.15
C VAL A 56 -11.73 -3.86 -7.71
N LEU A 57 -10.51 -4.30 -8.00
CA LEU A 57 -9.45 -3.46 -8.59
C LEU A 57 -9.68 -3.18 -10.08
N LEU A 58 -10.53 -3.97 -10.75
CA LEU A 58 -10.92 -3.81 -12.14
C LEU A 58 -12.23 -3.00 -12.30
N SER A 59 -12.93 -2.72 -11.19
CA SER A 59 -14.27 -2.12 -11.20
C SER A 59 -14.32 -0.63 -11.52
N GLY A 60 -13.20 0.09 -11.37
CA GLY A 60 -13.16 1.56 -11.42
C GLY A 60 -13.85 2.26 -10.23
N ASN A 61 -14.41 1.51 -9.27
CA ASN A 61 -15.05 2.08 -8.09
C ASN A 61 -13.99 2.44 -7.03
N HIS A 62 -13.55 3.70 -7.05
CA HIS A 62 -12.53 4.21 -6.13
C HIS A 62 -12.87 4.01 -4.64
N GLY A 63 -14.15 4.11 -4.26
CA GLY A 63 -14.58 3.92 -2.88
C GLY A 63 -14.41 2.46 -2.41
N GLU A 64 -14.84 1.51 -3.24
CA GLU A 64 -14.67 0.08 -2.94
C GLU A 64 -13.21 -0.35 -3.01
N ILE A 65 -12.43 0.21 -3.93
CA ILE A 65 -10.98 -0.01 -3.99
C ILE A 65 -10.29 0.47 -2.71
N ALA A 66 -10.62 1.67 -2.22
CA ALA A 66 -10.04 2.22 -1.00
C ALA A 66 -10.37 1.36 0.24
N LYS A 67 -11.64 0.92 0.38
CA LYS A 67 -12.05 0.00 1.45
C LYS A 67 -11.29 -1.32 1.38
N TRP A 68 -11.18 -1.90 0.19
CA TRP A 68 -10.46 -3.16 -0.02
C TRP A 68 -8.98 -3.02 0.32
N ARG A 69 -8.32 -1.95 -0.13
CA ARG A 69 -6.91 -1.66 0.17
C ARG A 69 -6.66 -1.56 1.67
N LYS A 70 -7.51 -0.82 2.39
CA LYS A 70 -7.41 -0.71 3.86
C LYS A 70 -7.53 -2.08 4.54
N ALA A 71 -8.54 -2.87 4.18
CA ALA A 71 -8.73 -4.20 4.75
C ALA A 71 -7.55 -5.15 4.47
N GLN A 72 -6.92 -5.06 3.29
CA GLN A 72 -5.74 -5.86 2.98
C GLN A 72 -4.50 -5.41 3.78
N ALA A 73 -4.30 -4.10 3.97
CA ALA A 73 -3.22 -3.57 4.79
C ALA A 73 -3.32 -4.07 6.25
N GLU A 74 -4.52 -4.02 6.84
CA GLU A 74 -4.81 -4.55 8.19
C GLU A 74 -4.51 -6.06 8.25
N ARG A 75 -5.04 -6.84 7.28
CA ARG A 75 -4.81 -8.29 7.21
C ARG A 75 -3.32 -8.64 7.12
N ARG A 76 -2.56 -7.95 6.26
CA ARG A 76 -1.14 -8.20 6.05
C ARG A 76 -0.32 -7.85 7.29
N THR A 77 -0.63 -6.73 7.95
CA THR A 77 0.02 -6.31 9.20
C THR A 77 -0.18 -7.37 10.29
N GLN A 78 -1.42 -7.86 10.46
CA GLN A 78 -1.71 -8.92 11.42
C GLN A 78 -1.02 -10.24 11.09
N GLN A 79 -0.80 -10.56 9.82
CA GLN A 79 -0.09 -11.77 9.42
C GLN A 79 1.39 -11.71 9.79
N LEU A 80 2.04 -10.56 9.55
CA LEU A 80 3.46 -10.37 9.88
C LEU A 80 3.72 -10.35 11.39
N ASN A 81 2.83 -9.75 12.18
CA ASN A 81 2.99 -9.68 13.64
C ASN A 81 2.77 -11.02 14.37
N LYS A 82 2.38 -12.08 13.65
CA LYS A 82 2.20 -13.42 14.21
C LYS A 82 3.46 -14.29 14.13
N GLU A 83 4.46 -13.85 13.37
CA GLU A 83 5.77 -14.50 13.22
C GLU A 83 6.76 -13.99 14.27
#